data_AF-L8ENW8-F1
#
_entry.id   AF-L8ENW8-F1
#
_cell.length_a   1.000
_cell.length_b   1.000
_cell.length_c   1.000
_cell.angle_alpha   90.00
_cell.angle_beta   90.00
_cell.angle_gamma   90.00
#
_symmetry.space_group_name_H-M   'P 1'
#
loop_
_entity.id
_entity.type
_entity.pdbx_description
1 polymer ?
#
loop_
_entity_poly.entity_id
_entity_poly.type
_entity_poly.pdbx_seq_one_letter_code
_entity_poly.pdbx_strand_id
1 'polypeptide(L)'
;MNEGPLRTYLSKRHFDRTSEPRGDDASASSEKPRFVVQIHDASTMHFDFRLEADGVLKSWSVPKGPSTDPKDKRLAMPTEDHPLDYRDFEGVIPQGEYGGGTVIVWDQGHYRPTAHDKKGRPVPFTEALEKGHVTFWMEGKKLRGGYALTRFRGGPDSDERESWLLVKADDEHAGGQGTPDPRRARSVLSGHTLKQVAEDVAAETGTAQDAGGSGKKNQGKRGGGKGRK
;
A
#
# COMPACT_ATOMS: atom_id res chain seq x y z
N MET A 1 26.00 6.56 -12.00
CA MET A 1 25.37 6.85 -10.70
C MET A 1 23.90 7.08 -10.98
N ASN A 2 22.97 6.40 -10.31
CA ASN A 2 21.54 6.56 -10.57
C ASN A 2 21.06 7.91 -10.00
N GLU A 3 21.16 8.95 -10.83
CA GLU A 3 20.61 10.28 -10.56
C GLU A 3 19.20 10.34 -11.15
N GLY A 4 18.18 10.22 -10.29
CA GLY A 4 16.79 10.22 -10.70
C GLY A 4 15.84 10.10 -9.51
N PRO A 5 14.52 10.34 -9.70
CA PRO A 5 13.53 10.32 -8.62
C PRO A 5 13.47 8.99 -7.85
N LEU A 6 13.85 7.88 -8.50
CA LEU A 6 13.89 6.53 -7.91
C LEU A 6 15.18 6.24 -7.11
N ARG A 7 16.10 7.18 -6.96
CA ARG A 7 17.41 6.93 -6.31
C ARG A 7 17.26 6.34 -4.91
N THR A 8 16.39 6.92 -4.08
CA THR A 8 16.17 6.43 -2.71
C THR A 8 15.52 5.05 -2.71
N TYR A 9 14.55 4.82 -3.60
CA TYR A 9 13.91 3.51 -3.77
C TYR A 9 14.93 2.43 -4.13
N LEU A 10 15.71 2.65 -5.19
CA LEU A 10 16.73 1.72 -5.67
C LEU A 10 17.80 1.44 -4.61
N SER A 11 18.17 2.45 -3.80
CA SER A 11 19.16 2.28 -2.73
C SER A 11 18.68 1.44 -1.55
N LYS A 12 17.37 1.36 -1.34
CA LYS A 12 16.74 0.67 -0.20
C LYS A 12 16.32 -0.76 -0.51
N ARG A 13 16.47 -1.23 -1.75
CA ARG A 13 15.99 -2.54 -2.19
C ARG A 13 17.10 -3.48 -2.59
N HIS A 14 16.98 -4.72 -2.12
CA HIS A 14 17.81 -5.84 -2.52
C HIS A 14 17.01 -6.73 -3.49
N PHE A 15 17.02 -6.38 -4.77
CA PHE A 15 16.23 -7.04 -5.83
C PHE A 15 16.66 -8.47 -6.16
N ASP A 16 17.74 -8.96 -5.55
CA ASP A 16 18.12 -10.37 -5.53
C ASP A 16 17.33 -11.17 -4.47
N ARG A 17 16.63 -10.47 -3.56
CA ARG A 17 15.90 -11.04 -2.43
C ARG A 17 14.40 -10.73 -2.49
N THR A 18 14.02 -9.57 -2.99
CA THR A 18 12.63 -9.15 -3.18
C THR A 18 12.16 -9.37 -4.62
N SER A 19 10.87 -9.68 -4.81
CA SER A 19 10.20 -9.71 -6.11
C SER A 19 9.67 -8.34 -6.54
N GLU A 20 9.95 -7.28 -5.77
CA GLU A 20 9.58 -5.92 -6.14
C GLU A 20 10.24 -5.48 -7.45
N PRO A 21 9.54 -4.71 -8.29
CA PRO A 21 10.05 -4.30 -9.58
C PRO A 21 11.15 -3.22 -9.47
N ARG A 22 12.15 -3.31 -10.36
CA ARG A 22 13.27 -2.34 -10.41
C ARG A 22 12.90 -1.01 -11.04
N GLY A 23 11.84 -0.94 -11.84
CA GLY A 23 11.53 0.22 -12.68
C GLY A 23 12.33 0.29 -13.97
N ASP A 24 12.85 -0.85 -14.45
CA ASP A 24 13.58 -0.95 -15.72
C ASP A 24 12.61 -0.93 -16.94
N ASP A 25 11.33 -1.23 -16.70
CA ASP A 25 10.28 -1.09 -17.70
C ASP A 25 9.93 0.38 -17.89
N ALA A 26 10.28 0.92 -19.07
CA ALA A 26 9.87 2.24 -19.53
C ALA A 26 8.36 2.28 -19.74
N SER A 27 7.62 2.33 -18.63
CA SER A 27 6.20 2.60 -18.62
C SER A 27 6.03 4.07 -18.99
N ALA A 28 5.62 4.32 -20.23
CA ALA A 28 5.35 5.66 -20.71
C ALA A 28 4.33 6.33 -19.78
N SER A 29 4.61 7.57 -19.38
CA SER A 29 3.64 8.41 -18.70
C SER A 29 2.35 8.44 -19.52
N SER A 30 1.23 8.10 -18.88
CA SER A 30 -0.03 7.99 -19.62
C SER A 30 -0.75 9.34 -19.68
N GLU A 31 -1.51 9.59 -20.75
CA GLU A 31 -2.32 10.82 -20.89
C GLU A 31 -3.34 11.00 -19.74
N LYS A 32 -3.64 9.92 -19.00
CA LYS A 32 -4.51 9.92 -17.83
C LYS A 32 -3.77 9.32 -16.62
N PRO A 33 -3.24 10.15 -15.70
CA PRO A 33 -2.39 9.65 -14.64
C PRO A 33 -3.13 8.64 -13.75
N ARG A 34 -2.41 7.62 -13.31
CA ARG A 34 -2.96 6.50 -12.54
C ARG A 34 -2.72 6.66 -11.05
N PHE A 35 -3.54 5.99 -10.27
CA PHE A 35 -3.30 5.83 -8.84
C PHE A 35 -3.35 4.35 -8.47
N VAL A 36 -2.72 4.05 -7.34
CA VAL A 36 -2.84 2.77 -6.66
C VAL A 36 -2.93 3.00 -5.16
N VAL A 37 -3.73 2.16 -4.50
CA VAL A 37 -3.73 2.03 -3.06
C VAL A 37 -3.44 0.58 -2.72
N GLN A 38 -2.31 0.33 -2.08
CA GLN A 38 -1.92 -0.99 -1.59
C GLN A 38 -2.21 -1.10 -0.10
N ILE A 39 -2.62 -2.27 0.38
CA ILE A 39 -2.58 -2.58 1.81
C ILE A 39 -1.29 -3.33 2.07
N HIS A 40 -0.57 -2.91 3.10
CA HIS A 40 0.72 -3.43 3.46
C HIS A 40 0.73 -3.90 4.92
N ASP A 41 0.80 -5.22 5.11
CA ASP A 41 0.96 -5.87 6.42
C ASP A 41 2.46 -6.01 6.75
N ALA A 42 3.08 -4.86 7.02
CA ALA A 42 4.45 -4.76 7.50
C ALA A 42 4.50 -4.88 9.04
N SER A 43 5.54 -4.30 9.67
CA SER A 43 5.59 -4.17 11.14
C SER A 43 4.35 -3.48 11.72
N THR A 44 3.75 -2.55 10.97
CA THR A 44 2.45 -1.96 11.26
C THR A 44 1.61 -1.98 9.99
N MET A 45 0.37 -2.46 10.11
CA MET A 45 -0.60 -2.42 9.02
C MET A 45 -0.87 -0.98 8.57
N HIS A 46 -0.71 -0.70 7.29
CA HIS A 46 -1.01 0.59 6.70
C HIS A 46 -1.47 0.46 5.25
N PHE A 47 -1.90 1.58 4.67
CA PHE A 47 -2.22 1.67 3.25
C PHE A 47 -1.17 2.55 2.58
N ASP A 48 -0.52 2.05 1.55
CA ASP A 48 0.33 2.86 0.69
C ASP A 48 -0.53 3.51 -0.40
N PHE A 49 -0.68 4.83 -0.33
CA PHE A 49 -1.43 5.63 -1.29
C PHE A 49 -0.46 6.26 -2.28
N ARG A 50 -0.64 6.01 -3.59
CA ARG A 50 0.31 6.44 -4.60
C ARG A 50 -0.36 7.07 -5.82
N LEU A 51 0.22 8.15 -6.32
CA LEU A 51 -0.24 8.90 -7.48
C LEU A 51 0.89 9.02 -8.52
N GLU A 52 0.60 8.66 -9.77
CA GLU A 52 1.52 8.84 -10.90
C GLU A 52 1.74 10.33 -11.21
N ALA A 53 2.95 10.83 -11.03
CA ALA A 53 3.33 12.17 -11.45
C ALA A 53 4.83 12.24 -11.80
N ASP A 54 5.16 12.95 -12.89
CA ASP A 54 6.53 13.09 -13.41
C ASP A 54 7.28 11.76 -13.58
N GLY A 55 6.57 10.74 -14.08
CA GLY A 55 7.15 9.42 -14.42
C GLY A 55 7.41 8.50 -13.22
N VAL A 56 6.92 8.83 -12.03
CA VAL A 56 7.02 8.00 -10.82
C VAL A 56 5.72 7.98 -10.03
N LEU A 57 5.62 7.06 -9.08
CA LEU A 57 4.55 7.02 -8.10
C LEU A 57 4.93 7.83 -6.86
N LYS A 58 4.40 9.04 -6.75
CA LYS A 58 4.46 9.85 -5.52
C LYS A 58 3.68 9.14 -4.43
N SER A 59 4.31 8.84 -3.30
CA SER A 59 3.80 7.84 -2.35
C SER A 59 3.67 8.37 -0.93
N TRP A 60 2.62 7.91 -0.24
CA TRP A 60 2.38 8.17 1.18
C TRP A 60 1.90 6.91 1.89
N SER A 61 2.42 6.66 3.09
CA SER A 61 1.86 5.70 4.04
C SER A 61 0.70 6.34 4.80
N VAL A 62 -0.48 5.70 4.77
CA VAL A 62 -1.71 6.14 5.42
C VAL A 62 -2.13 5.07 6.44
N PRO A 63 -1.73 5.19 7.72
CA PRO A 63 -1.90 4.10 8.71
C PRO A 63 -3.34 3.64 8.89
N LYS A 64 -4.30 4.58 8.86
CA LYS A 64 -5.73 4.26 8.98
C LYS A 64 -6.43 4.11 7.63
N GLY A 65 -5.69 4.13 6.52
CA GLY A 65 -6.19 4.11 5.16
C GLY A 65 -7.07 5.30 4.74
N PRO A 66 -7.36 5.41 3.43
CA PRO A 66 -8.26 6.42 2.88
C PRO A 66 -9.71 6.17 3.30
N SER A 67 -10.43 7.25 3.62
CA SER A 67 -11.85 7.19 3.99
C SER A 67 -12.76 7.68 2.86
N THR A 68 -14.01 7.24 2.86
CA THR A 68 -15.07 7.85 2.03
C THR A 68 -15.91 8.86 2.80
N ASP A 69 -15.65 9.06 4.10
CA ASP A 69 -16.30 10.08 4.93
C ASP A 69 -15.52 11.42 4.87
N PRO A 70 -16.15 12.53 4.43
CA PRO A 70 -15.53 13.85 4.40
C PRO A 70 -15.09 14.40 5.77
N LYS A 71 -15.65 13.86 6.87
CA LYS A 71 -15.31 14.28 8.24
C LYS A 71 -14.00 13.66 8.72
N ASP A 72 -13.54 12.58 8.07
CA ASP A 72 -12.31 11.92 8.43
C ASP A 72 -11.08 12.64 7.88
N LYS A 73 -10.17 13.00 8.78
CA LYS A 73 -8.84 13.51 8.42
C LYS A 73 -7.81 12.40 8.57
N ARG A 74 -7.28 11.90 7.47
CA ARG A 74 -6.35 10.77 7.46
C ARG A 74 -4.91 11.28 7.37
N LEU A 75 -4.08 10.96 8.35
CA LEU A 75 -2.65 11.23 8.29
C LEU A 75 -2.03 10.41 7.15
N ALA A 76 -1.26 11.10 6.31
CA ALA A 76 -0.51 10.55 5.19
C ALA A 76 0.96 10.97 5.33
N MET A 77 1.86 10.01 5.54
CA MET A 77 3.29 10.24 5.73
C MET A 77 4.01 9.99 4.41
N PRO A 78 4.74 10.97 3.84
CA PRO A 78 5.50 10.75 2.62
C PRO A 78 6.46 9.57 2.75
N THR A 79 6.52 8.76 1.69
CA THR A 79 7.50 7.68 1.52
C THR A 79 8.29 7.93 0.22
N GLU A 80 9.20 7.03 -0.15
CA GLU A 80 9.98 7.17 -1.36
C GLU A 80 9.10 7.16 -2.61
N ASP A 81 9.54 7.82 -3.68
CA ASP A 81 8.96 7.62 -5.00
C ASP A 81 9.15 6.15 -5.43
N HIS A 82 8.10 5.54 -5.98
CA HIS A 82 8.16 4.15 -6.48
C HIS A 82 8.12 4.14 -8.01
N PRO A 83 8.68 3.11 -8.67
CA PRO A 83 8.57 2.99 -10.11
C PRO A 83 7.11 2.70 -10.50
N LEU A 84 6.73 3.05 -11.73
CA LEU A 84 5.33 2.99 -12.17
C LEU A 84 4.78 1.55 -12.26
N ASP A 85 5.64 0.58 -12.54
CA ASP A 85 5.35 -0.86 -12.54
C ASP A 85 5.02 -1.40 -11.13
N TYR A 86 5.51 -0.74 -10.07
CA TYR A 86 5.19 -1.08 -8.68
C TYR A 86 3.71 -1.04 -8.35
N ARG A 87 2.91 -0.33 -9.15
CA ARG A 87 1.46 -0.27 -8.92
C ARG A 87 0.76 -1.62 -9.06
N ASP A 88 1.33 -2.53 -9.85
CA ASP A 88 0.76 -3.84 -10.10
C ASP A 88 1.41 -4.90 -9.18
N PHE A 89 2.30 -4.48 -8.26
CA PHE A 89 2.95 -5.38 -7.30
C PHE A 89 1.98 -5.87 -6.20
N GLU A 90 1.87 -7.18 -6.10
CA GLU A 90 1.15 -7.93 -5.07
C GLU A 90 1.96 -9.18 -4.72
N GLY A 91 2.20 -9.42 -3.43
CA GLY A 91 3.08 -10.50 -2.99
C GLY A 91 3.60 -10.32 -1.57
N VAL A 92 4.70 -11.01 -1.26
CA VAL A 92 5.38 -10.95 0.05
C VAL A 92 6.78 -10.38 -0.14
N ILE A 93 7.05 -9.27 0.55
CA ILE A 93 8.39 -8.72 0.71
C ILE A 93 9.05 -9.48 1.87
N PRO A 94 10.24 -10.10 1.69
CA PRO A 94 10.85 -10.92 2.71
C PRO A 94 11.05 -10.19 4.05
N GLN A 95 10.94 -10.95 5.15
CA GLN A 95 11.23 -10.42 6.48
C GLN A 95 12.68 -9.93 6.57
N GLY A 96 12.88 -8.76 7.20
CA GLY A 96 14.18 -8.10 7.32
C GLY A 96 14.56 -7.20 6.14
N GLU A 97 13.85 -7.29 5.01
CA GLU A 97 13.96 -6.32 3.93
C GLU A 97 13.19 -5.03 4.25
N TYR A 98 13.56 -3.94 3.58
CA TYR A 98 12.84 -2.68 3.74
C TYR A 98 11.40 -2.81 3.25
N GLY A 99 10.44 -2.62 4.15
CA GLY A 99 9.04 -2.89 3.85
C GLY A 99 8.69 -4.38 3.88
N GLY A 100 9.42 -5.22 4.62
CA GLY A 100 9.07 -6.63 4.81
C GLY A 100 7.63 -6.81 5.31
N GLY A 101 6.86 -7.64 4.62
CA GLY A 101 5.42 -7.76 4.84
C GLY A 101 4.67 -8.27 3.62
N THR A 102 3.37 -8.53 3.79
CA THR A 102 2.51 -8.89 2.65
C THR A 102 1.85 -7.65 2.08
N VAL A 103 1.81 -7.55 0.75
CA VAL A 103 1.24 -6.43 0.02
C VAL A 103 0.14 -6.94 -0.90
N ILE A 104 -1.02 -6.27 -0.87
CA ILE A 104 -2.08 -6.45 -1.88
C ILE A 104 -2.43 -5.14 -2.55
N VAL A 105 -2.85 -5.18 -3.82
CA VAL A 105 -3.39 -4.02 -4.52
C VAL A 105 -4.86 -3.86 -4.13
N TRP A 106 -5.14 -2.99 -3.15
CA TRP A 106 -6.48 -2.80 -2.62
C TRP A 106 -7.38 -1.99 -3.56
N ASP A 107 -6.87 -0.94 -4.21
CA ASP A 107 -7.61 -0.24 -5.24
C ASP A 107 -6.64 0.32 -6.29
N GLN A 108 -7.14 0.53 -7.51
CA GLN A 108 -6.39 1.19 -8.56
C GLN A 108 -7.34 1.80 -9.58
N GLY A 109 -6.85 2.80 -10.31
CA GLY A 109 -7.62 3.44 -11.37
C GLY A 109 -6.90 4.66 -11.91
N HIS A 110 -7.68 5.56 -12.50
CA HIS A 110 -7.19 6.85 -12.96
C HIS A 110 -7.56 7.95 -11.97
N TYR A 111 -6.84 9.06 -12.03
CA TYR A 111 -7.27 10.28 -11.37
C TYR A 111 -7.10 11.47 -12.30
N ARG A 112 -7.80 12.56 -11.99
CA ARG A 112 -7.65 13.85 -12.68
C ARG A 112 -7.34 14.94 -11.66
N PRO A 113 -6.25 15.70 -11.82
CA PRO A 113 -6.02 16.93 -11.05
C PRO A 113 -7.20 17.89 -11.21
N THR A 114 -7.60 18.53 -10.12
CA THR A 114 -8.72 19.50 -10.12
C THR A 114 -8.32 20.90 -9.66
N ALA A 115 -7.04 21.10 -9.32
CA ALA A 115 -6.52 22.39 -8.89
C ALA A 115 -6.50 23.40 -10.05
N HIS A 116 -7.01 24.60 -9.78
CA HIS A 116 -6.97 25.74 -10.69
C HIS A 116 -6.38 26.96 -9.97
N ASP A 117 -5.69 27.82 -10.72
CA ASP A 117 -5.18 29.08 -10.19
C ASP A 117 -6.30 30.14 -10.06
N LYS A 118 -5.96 31.34 -9.56
CA LYS A 118 -6.91 32.46 -9.40
C LYS A 118 -7.55 32.93 -10.71
N LYS A 119 -6.99 32.57 -11.87
CA LYS A 119 -7.49 32.90 -13.20
C LYS A 119 -8.28 31.74 -13.82
N GLY A 120 -8.51 30.66 -13.09
CA GLY A 120 -9.22 29.47 -13.56
C GLY A 120 -8.40 28.58 -14.48
N ARG A 121 -7.07 28.71 -14.50
CA ARG A 121 -6.19 27.86 -15.31
C ARG A 121 -5.79 26.61 -14.54
N PRO A 122 -5.78 25.41 -15.15
CA PRO A 122 -5.29 24.21 -14.49
C PRO A 122 -3.87 24.38 -13.96
N VAL A 123 -3.61 23.95 -12.73
CA VAL A 123 -2.27 23.93 -12.14
C VAL A 123 -1.66 22.56 -12.38
N PRO A 124 -0.42 22.45 -12.91
CA PRO A 124 0.28 21.17 -13.00
C PRO A 124 0.30 20.45 -11.64
N PHE A 125 0.05 19.14 -11.65
CA PHE A 125 -0.10 18.39 -10.42
C PHE A 125 1.14 18.43 -9.53
N THR A 126 2.32 18.37 -10.13
CA THR A 126 3.61 18.43 -9.42
C THR A 126 3.89 19.80 -8.81
N GLU A 127 3.57 20.89 -9.51
CA GLU A 127 3.63 22.24 -8.94
C GLU A 127 2.69 22.38 -7.71
N ALA A 128 1.50 21.80 -7.78
CA ALA A 128 0.56 21.82 -6.66
C ALA A 128 1.03 20.94 -5.47
N LEU A 129 1.67 19.79 -5.74
CA LEU A 129 2.35 18.98 -4.72
C LEU A 129 3.49 19.76 -4.04
N GLU A 130 4.34 20.43 -4.83
CA GLU A 130 5.43 21.25 -4.31
C GLU A 130 4.94 22.40 -3.43
N LYS A 131 3.77 22.98 -3.76
CA LYS A 131 3.10 23.99 -2.94
C LYS A 131 2.46 23.42 -1.67
N GLY A 132 2.34 22.10 -1.56
CA GLY A 132 1.82 21.41 -0.38
C GLY A 132 0.30 21.26 -0.37
N HIS A 133 -0.38 21.45 -1.50
CA HIS A 133 -1.82 21.24 -1.56
C HIS A 133 -2.25 20.80 -2.96
N VAL A 134 -2.85 19.61 -3.04
CA VAL A 134 -3.46 19.09 -4.27
C VAL A 134 -4.89 18.69 -4.04
N THR A 135 -5.72 18.92 -5.05
CA THR A 135 -7.04 18.34 -5.17
C THR A 135 -7.11 17.52 -6.45
N PHE A 136 -7.77 16.39 -6.37
CA PHE A 136 -7.90 15.47 -7.49
C PHE A 136 -9.18 14.66 -7.36
N TRP A 137 -9.69 14.22 -8.50
CA TRP A 137 -10.85 13.34 -8.57
C TRP A 137 -10.40 11.93 -8.94
N MET A 138 -10.80 10.95 -8.14
CA MET A 138 -10.43 9.55 -8.29
C MET A 138 -11.51 8.78 -9.07
N GLU A 139 -11.04 7.89 -9.95
CA GLU A 139 -11.86 7.01 -10.78
C GLU A 139 -11.45 5.55 -10.54
N GLY A 140 -11.60 5.10 -9.29
CA GLY A 140 -11.26 3.77 -8.82
C GLY A 140 -12.39 2.75 -8.85
N LYS A 141 -12.04 1.50 -8.50
CA LYS A 141 -13.05 0.48 -8.21
C LYS A 141 -13.70 0.73 -6.84
N LYS A 142 -12.93 1.22 -5.86
CA LYS A 142 -13.39 1.45 -4.47
C LYS A 142 -13.43 2.92 -4.09
N LEU A 143 -12.40 3.68 -4.43
CA LEU A 143 -12.31 5.12 -4.19
C LEU A 143 -12.79 5.89 -5.41
N ARG A 144 -13.77 6.76 -5.20
CA ARG A 144 -14.34 7.63 -6.25
C ARG A 144 -14.61 9.02 -5.69
N GLY A 145 -14.66 10.01 -6.59
CA GLY A 145 -14.95 11.39 -6.23
C GLY A 145 -13.70 12.19 -5.86
N GLY A 146 -13.93 13.39 -5.34
CA GLY A 146 -12.89 14.33 -4.98
C GLY A 146 -12.16 13.96 -3.69
N TYR A 147 -10.85 14.18 -3.70
CA TYR A 147 -9.95 14.07 -2.56
C TYR A 147 -8.98 15.25 -2.55
N ALA A 148 -8.44 15.56 -1.37
CA ALA A 148 -7.40 16.54 -1.18
C ALA A 148 -6.25 15.96 -0.34
N LEU A 149 -5.01 16.28 -0.73
CA LEU A 149 -3.82 16.08 0.09
C LEU A 149 -3.27 17.46 0.46
N THR A 150 -3.15 17.72 1.76
CA THR A 150 -2.62 19.00 2.28
C THR A 150 -1.47 18.77 3.23
N ARG A 151 -0.32 19.36 2.91
CA ARG A 151 0.88 19.34 3.74
C ARG A 151 0.75 20.26 4.93
N PHE A 152 1.23 19.79 6.06
CA PHE A 152 1.42 20.58 7.26
C PHE A 152 2.77 20.24 7.90
N ARG A 153 3.34 21.20 8.62
CA ARG A 153 4.51 20.95 9.46
C ARG A 153 4.02 20.35 10.77
N GLY A 154 4.73 19.33 11.26
CA GLY A 154 4.49 18.83 12.61
C GLY A 154 4.76 19.92 13.66
N GLY A 155 4.23 19.73 14.87
CA GLY A 155 4.38 20.69 15.97
C GLY A 155 5.82 20.83 16.47
N PRO A 156 6.08 21.74 17.43
CA PRO A 156 7.44 22.01 17.94
C PRO A 156 8.16 20.79 18.54
N ASP A 157 7.45 19.70 18.85
CA ASP A 157 8.00 18.45 19.40
C ASP A 157 8.18 17.32 18.36
N SER A 158 7.87 17.56 17.08
CA SER A 158 8.10 16.56 16.03
C SER A 158 9.45 16.81 15.37
N ASP A 159 10.34 15.80 15.38
CA ASP A 159 11.40 15.67 14.37
C ASP A 159 10.81 16.04 13.01
N GLU A 160 11.48 16.93 12.27
CA GLU A 160 11.07 17.74 11.11
C GLU A 160 10.49 16.97 9.89
N ARG A 161 9.68 15.93 10.11
CA ARG A 161 9.10 15.08 9.09
C ARG A 161 7.84 15.74 8.56
N GLU A 162 7.92 16.09 7.29
CA GLU A 162 6.79 16.50 6.48
C GLU A 162 5.61 15.53 6.65
N SER A 163 4.42 16.05 6.96
CA SER A 163 3.20 15.25 7.13
C SER A 163 2.08 15.83 6.28
N TRP A 164 1.18 14.96 5.83
CA TRP A 164 0.05 15.34 4.98
C TRP A 164 -1.28 14.85 5.56
N LEU A 165 -2.35 15.57 5.25
CA LEU A 165 -3.73 15.15 5.51
C LEU A 165 -4.40 14.77 4.19
N LEU A 166 -4.85 13.53 4.09
CA LEU A 166 -5.74 13.04 3.05
C LEU A 166 -7.20 13.21 3.53
N VAL A 167 -8.00 13.92 2.75
CA VAL A 167 -9.40 14.24 3.09
C VAL A 167 -10.29 14.00 1.88
N LYS A 168 -11.43 13.35 2.10
CA LYS A 168 -12.48 13.15 1.09
C LYS A 168 -13.27 14.46 0.90
N ALA A 169 -13.55 14.84 -0.34
CA ALA A 169 -14.45 15.96 -0.63
C ALA A 169 -15.91 15.57 -0.36
N ASP A 170 -16.72 16.54 0.09
CA ASP A 170 -18.16 16.35 0.24
C ASP A 170 -18.83 16.45 -1.14
N ASP A 171 -19.05 15.30 -1.77
CA ASP A 171 -19.59 15.15 -3.12
C ASP A 171 -20.52 13.92 -3.22
N GLU A 172 -21.06 13.63 -4.39
CA GLU A 172 -22.00 12.52 -4.61
C GLU A 172 -21.45 11.11 -4.29
N HIS A 173 -20.12 10.97 -4.22
CA HIS A 173 -19.44 9.73 -3.85
C HIS A 173 -19.00 9.71 -2.38
N ALA A 174 -19.25 10.78 -1.62
CA ALA A 174 -19.05 10.76 -0.18
C ALA A 174 -20.03 9.80 0.50
N GLY A 175 -19.52 8.99 1.41
CA GLY A 175 -20.30 8.04 2.19
C GLY A 175 -19.88 8.06 3.65
N GLY A 176 -20.79 7.73 4.56
CA GLY A 176 -20.45 7.56 5.99
C GLY A 176 -19.68 6.26 6.30
N GLN A 177 -19.25 5.52 5.27
CA GLN A 177 -18.48 4.30 5.42
C GLN A 177 -17.00 4.68 5.51
N GLY A 178 -16.39 4.53 6.68
CA GLY A 178 -14.95 4.76 6.85
C GLY A 178 -14.09 3.76 6.07
N THR A 179 -12.79 3.75 6.33
CA THR A 179 -11.86 2.74 5.79
C THR A 179 -12.29 1.32 6.19
N PRO A 180 -12.33 0.33 5.28
CA PRO A 180 -12.64 -1.06 5.64
C PRO A 180 -11.54 -1.69 6.51
N ASP A 181 -11.87 -2.79 7.19
CA ASP A 181 -10.89 -3.62 7.89
C ASP A 181 -9.85 -4.19 6.89
N PRO A 182 -8.57 -3.79 6.98
CA PRO A 182 -7.54 -4.19 6.01
C PRO A 182 -7.32 -5.71 5.97
N ARG A 183 -7.57 -6.43 7.07
CA ARG A 183 -7.38 -7.90 7.12
C ARG A 183 -8.42 -8.69 6.34
N ARG A 184 -9.59 -8.07 6.11
CA ARG A 184 -10.72 -8.66 5.37
C ARG A 184 -10.86 -8.10 3.97
N ALA A 185 -10.13 -7.02 3.68
CA ALA A 185 -10.14 -6.39 2.40
C ALA A 185 -9.53 -7.30 1.32
N ARG A 186 -10.07 -7.22 0.12
CA ARG A 186 -9.67 -8.05 -1.03
C ARG A 186 -8.97 -7.22 -2.09
N SER A 187 -7.98 -7.81 -2.74
CA SER A 187 -7.29 -7.24 -3.88
C SER A 187 -8.26 -6.96 -5.03
N VAL A 188 -8.00 -5.90 -5.79
CA VAL A 188 -8.69 -5.63 -7.06
C VAL A 188 -8.06 -6.34 -8.26
N LEU A 189 -6.88 -6.95 -8.07
CA LEU A 189 -6.19 -7.76 -9.07
C LEU A 189 -6.58 -9.24 -8.94
N SER A 190 -6.31 -9.86 -7.80
CA SER A 190 -6.54 -11.29 -7.57
C SER A 190 -7.86 -11.63 -6.87
N GLY A 191 -8.46 -10.67 -6.15
CA GLY A 191 -9.55 -10.94 -5.22
C GLY A 191 -9.11 -11.57 -3.89
N HIS A 192 -7.82 -11.82 -3.69
CA HIS A 192 -7.28 -12.43 -2.47
C HIS A 192 -7.16 -11.42 -1.33
N THR A 193 -7.21 -11.92 -0.10
CA THR A 193 -6.81 -11.16 1.09
C THR A 193 -5.30 -11.24 1.31
N LEU A 194 -4.76 -10.39 2.18
CA LEU A 194 -3.35 -10.48 2.62
C LEU A 194 -2.96 -11.91 3.02
N LYS A 195 -3.78 -12.57 3.84
CA LYS A 195 -3.52 -13.94 4.29
C LYS A 195 -3.42 -14.91 3.10
N GLN A 196 -4.34 -14.81 2.15
CA GLN A 196 -4.36 -15.70 0.99
C GLN A 196 -3.12 -15.48 0.11
N VAL A 197 -2.73 -14.23 -0.15
CA VAL A 197 -1.49 -13.92 -0.89
C VAL A 197 -0.25 -14.46 -0.18
N ALA A 198 -0.18 -14.34 1.15
CA ALA A 198 0.93 -14.91 1.92
C ALA A 198 0.97 -16.44 1.83
N GLU A 199 -0.18 -17.11 1.87
CA GLU A 199 -0.31 -18.57 1.71
C GLU A 199 0.09 -19.03 0.30
N ASP A 200 -0.32 -18.29 -0.74
CA ASP A 200 0.02 -18.60 -2.13
C ASP A 200 1.54 -18.51 -2.36
N VAL A 201 2.18 -17.42 -1.92
CA VAL A 201 3.63 -17.24 -2.06
C VAL A 201 4.40 -18.28 -1.24
N ALA A 202 3.91 -18.65 -0.04
CA ALA A 202 4.54 -19.70 0.76
C ALA A 202 4.46 -21.08 0.09
N ALA A 203 3.35 -21.37 -0.60
CA ALA A 203 3.18 -22.60 -1.37
C ALA A 203 4.10 -22.63 -2.60
N GLU A 204 4.25 -21.52 -3.31
CA GLU A 204 5.12 -21.40 -4.49
C GLU A 204 6.62 -21.50 -4.15
N THR A 205 7.04 -20.91 -3.03
CA THR A 205 8.44 -20.88 -2.60
C THR A 205 8.89 -22.13 -1.85
N GLY A 206 7.99 -23.10 -1.62
CA GLY A 206 8.29 -24.32 -0.87
C GLY A 206 8.63 -24.07 0.61
N THR A 207 8.29 -22.90 1.16
CA THR A 207 8.54 -22.53 2.56
C THR A 207 7.47 -23.07 3.53
N ALA A 208 6.50 -23.82 3.01
CA ALA A 208 5.51 -24.52 3.82
C ALA A 208 6.09 -25.79 4.46
N GLN A 209 6.78 -25.66 5.61
CA GLN A 209 6.80 -26.60 6.75
C GLN A 209 7.91 -26.23 7.76
N ASP A 210 7.58 -25.47 8.82
CA ASP A 210 7.93 -25.85 10.20
C ASP A 210 7.18 -24.99 11.24
N ALA A 211 5.90 -25.29 11.46
CA ALA A 211 5.20 -24.80 12.64
C ALA A 211 4.13 -25.81 13.08
N GLY A 212 4.51 -26.68 14.02
CA GLY A 212 3.58 -27.14 15.05
C GLY A 212 2.93 -28.52 14.87
N GLY A 213 3.69 -29.53 14.44
CA GLY A 213 3.25 -30.94 14.49
C GLY A 213 3.73 -31.70 15.74
N SER A 214 3.37 -31.29 16.97
CA SER A 214 3.59 -32.16 18.15
C SER A 214 2.42 -33.13 18.34
N GLY A 215 2.20 -33.99 17.33
CA GLY A 215 1.31 -35.13 17.40
C GLY A 215 2.01 -36.31 18.07
N LYS A 216 2.03 -36.34 19.41
CA LYS A 216 2.58 -37.45 20.17
C LYS A 216 1.65 -38.67 20.07
N LYS A 217 1.88 -39.55 19.10
CA LYS A 217 1.37 -40.94 19.07
C LYS A 217 2.44 -41.89 19.61
N ASN A 218 2.11 -42.62 20.69
CA ASN A 218 2.44 -44.02 20.97
C ASN A 218 2.22 -44.28 22.48
N GLN A 219 1.74 -45.43 22.95
CA GLN A 219 1.57 -46.74 22.35
C GLN A 219 0.62 -47.53 23.26
N GLY A 220 -0.31 -48.29 22.69
CA GLY A 220 -1.09 -49.28 23.42
C GLY A 220 -0.20 -50.42 23.91
N LYS A 221 -0.38 -50.81 25.18
CA LYS A 221 0.22 -52.02 25.76
C LYS A 221 -0.88 -53.04 26.00
N ARG A 222 -0.96 -54.04 25.12
CA ARG A 222 -1.71 -55.30 25.34
C ARG A 222 -0.73 -56.39 25.80
N GLY A 223 -1.20 -57.25 26.71
CA GLY A 223 -0.54 -58.45 27.22
C GLY A 223 -0.45 -58.36 28.75
N GLY A 224 -1.16 -59.12 29.58
CA GLY A 224 -1.73 -60.46 29.42
C GLY A 224 -0.93 -61.44 30.28
N GLY A 225 -1.49 -61.93 31.40
CA GLY A 225 -0.92 -63.07 32.11
C GLY A 225 -1.17 -63.18 33.62
N LYS A 226 -2.14 -64.06 33.99
CA LYS A 226 -2.16 -65.05 35.08
C LYS A 226 -1.64 -64.69 36.49
N GLY A 227 -2.46 -64.98 37.51
CA GLY A 227 -1.94 -65.27 38.85
C GLY A 227 -3.01 -65.46 39.94
N ARG A 228 -3.27 -66.72 40.30
CA ARG A 228 -4.13 -67.22 41.39
C ARG A 228 -3.84 -66.58 42.76
N LYS A 229 -4.89 -66.30 43.54
CA LYS A 229 -5.31 -67.07 44.75
C LYS A 229 -6.60 -66.50 45.30
#